data_AF-A0A358EN85-F1
#
_entry.id   AF-A0A358EN85-F1
#
_cell.length_a   1.000
_cell.length_b   1.000
_cell.length_c   1.000
_cell.angle_alpha   90.00
_cell.angle_beta   90.00
_cell.angle_gamma   90.00
#
_symmetry.space_group_name_H-M   'P 1'
#
loop_
_entity.id
_entity.type
_entity.pdbx_description
1 polymer ?
#
loop_
_entity_poly.entity_id
_entity_poly.type
_entity_poly.pdbx_seq_one_letter_code
_entity_poly.pdbx_strand_id
1 'polypeptide(L)'
;MRFKLMTLLLLAVGFVLADSKPYKGKAHRIPGKIEAEHYDEGAPGKAYHDVEKKNLGADYRKATQVDIEKRSDASNGHGIGWTRKGEWLNYTVEVKEAGAYTIEMPVASNKQGGIFHLEIKGRDITGPIRIPDTGGWQILKLLHHKNVKLTKGRHVIRVVMDEQGLSGSIGDIDYFKFVKNSE
;
A
#
# COMPACT_ATOMS: atom_id res chain seq x y z
N MET A 1 61.13 -10.41 9.91
CA MET A 1 60.08 -10.16 8.90
C MET A 1 58.75 -10.59 9.51
N ARG A 2 57.93 -9.65 10.02
CA ARG A 2 56.66 -9.95 10.71
C ARG A 2 55.51 -9.90 9.70
N PHE A 3 54.87 -11.04 9.46
CA PHE A 3 53.65 -11.12 8.65
C PHE A 3 52.46 -10.60 9.48
N LYS A 4 51.88 -9.46 9.07
CA LYS A 4 50.58 -9.02 9.57
C LYS A 4 49.50 -9.86 8.89
N LEU A 5 48.81 -10.69 9.65
CA LEU A 5 47.58 -11.33 9.20
C LEU A 5 46.48 -10.25 9.20
N MET A 6 46.10 -9.79 8.02
CA MET A 6 45.04 -8.81 7.83
C MET A 6 43.73 -9.58 7.70
N THR A 7 43.03 -9.75 8.82
CA THR A 7 41.70 -10.37 8.84
C THR A 7 40.74 -9.42 8.12
N LEU A 8 40.39 -9.76 6.88
CA LEU A 8 39.35 -9.10 6.12
C LEU A 8 38.00 -9.46 6.76
N LEU A 9 37.49 -8.58 7.61
CA LEU A 9 36.12 -8.66 8.11
C LEU A 9 35.19 -8.32 6.93
N LEU A 10 34.70 -9.34 6.22
CA LEU A 10 33.56 -9.16 5.33
C LEU A 10 32.36 -8.78 6.21
N LEU A 11 32.00 -7.50 6.24
CA LEU A 11 30.67 -7.10 6.67
C LEU A 11 29.71 -7.70 5.64
N ALA A 12 29.20 -8.89 5.91
CA ALA A 12 27.95 -9.32 5.30
C ALA A 12 26.89 -8.33 5.80
N VAL A 13 26.63 -7.29 5.01
CA VAL A 13 25.39 -6.53 5.14
C VAL A 13 24.31 -7.56 4.87
N GLY A 14 23.76 -8.12 5.94
CA GLY A 14 22.59 -8.97 5.87
C GLY A 14 21.46 -8.11 5.31
N PHE A 15 21.35 -8.08 3.98
CA PHE A 15 20.07 -7.87 3.35
C PHE A 15 19.23 -9.05 3.81
N VAL A 16 18.51 -8.87 4.91
CA VAL A 16 17.22 -9.52 5.04
C VAL A 16 16.51 -9.09 3.77
N LEU A 17 16.43 -10.00 2.80
CA LEU A 17 15.58 -9.79 1.63
C LEU A 17 14.24 -9.42 2.21
N ALA A 18 13.83 -8.17 2.02
CA ALA A 18 12.46 -7.80 2.28
C ALA A 18 11.62 -8.85 1.52
N ASP A 19 10.69 -9.49 2.23
CA ASP A 19 9.86 -10.55 1.67
C ASP A 19 9.14 -10.08 0.38
N SER A 20 9.01 -8.76 0.19
CA SER A 20 8.51 -8.07 -0.99
C SER A 20 9.57 -7.15 -1.65
N LYS A 21 9.52 -6.99 -2.97
CA LYS A 21 10.41 -6.13 -3.77
C LYS A 21 9.65 -4.88 -4.22
N PRO A 22 10.27 -3.69 -4.28
CA PRO A 22 9.58 -2.51 -4.79
C PRO A 22 9.03 -2.73 -6.19
N TYR A 23 7.84 -2.21 -6.47
CA TYR A 23 7.23 -2.26 -7.79
C TYR A 23 8.19 -1.72 -8.87
N LYS A 24 8.43 -2.49 -9.93
CA LYS A 24 9.41 -2.20 -11.00
C LYS A 24 10.81 -1.83 -10.47
N GLY A 25 11.20 -2.38 -9.32
CA GLY A 25 12.51 -2.19 -8.70
C GLY A 25 12.73 -0.81 -8.07
N LYS A 26 11.71 0.04 -7.97
CA LYS A 26 11.85 1.41 -7.44
C LYS A 26 10.92 1.66 -6.25
N ALA A 27 11.48 2.17 -5.16
CA ALA A 27 10.66 2.62 -4.04
C ALA A 27 9.80 3.83 -4.43
N HIS A 28 8.57 3.84 -3.96
CA HIS A 28 7.68 4.99 -4.07
C HIS A 28 8.22 6.17 -3.25
N ARG A 29 7.99 7.40 -3.69
CA ARG A 29 8.45 8.58 -2.97
C ARG A 29 7.34 9.13 -2.08
N ILE A 30 7.69 9.45 -0.83
CA ILE A 30 6.84 10.20 0.09
C ILE A 30 7.59 11.48 0.49
N PRO A 31 7.02 12.69 0.33
CA PRO A 31 5.69 12.99 -0.21
C PRO A 31 5.54 12.57 -1.68
N GLY A 32 4.31 12.24 -2.09
CA GLY A 32 4.03 11.76 -3.45
C GLY A 32 2.81 10.86 -3.55
N LYS A 33 2.44 10.52 -4.79
CA LYS A 33 1.34 9.60 -5.13
C LYS A 33 1.88 8.18 -5.31
N ILE A 34 1.13 7.22 -4.80
CA ILE A 34 1.37 5.77 -4.92
C ILE A 34 0.08 5.17 -5.45
N GLU A 35 0.07 4.69 -6.70
CA GLU A 35 -1.09 3.99 -7.26
C GLU A 35 -1.34 2.72 -6.45
N ALA A 36 -2.60 2.42 -6.12
CA ALA A 36 -2.92 1.31 -5.22
C ALA A 36 -2.51 -0.04 -5.82
N GLU A 37 -2.64 -0.20 -7.13
CA GLU A 37 -2.23 -1.41 -7.85
C GLU A 37 -0.71 -1.52 -8.08
N HIS A 38 0.07 -0.51 -7.68
CA HIS A 38 1.55 -0.50 -7.71
C HIS A 38 2.16 -0.93 -6.36
N TYR A 39 1.50 -1.84 -5.64
CA TYR A 39 2.10 -2.55 -4.51
C TYR A 39 3.34 -3.35 -4.93
N ASP A 40 4.14 -3.78 -3.97
CA ASP A 40 5.38 -4.50 -4.18
C ASP A 40 5.21 -5.77 -5.05
N GLU A 41 6.29 -6.19 -5.70
CA GLU A 41 6.40 -7.45 -6.43
C GLU A 41 6.90 -8.58 -5.51
N GLY A 42 6.33 -9.76 -5.66
CA GLY A 42 6.71 -10.95 -4.88
C GLY A 42 5.61 -12.00 -4.89
N ALA A 43 5.87 -13.11 -4.20
CA ALA A 43 4.89 -14.18 -4.06
C ALA A 43 3.70 -13.76 -3.16
N PRO A 44 2.52 -14.41 -3.32
CA PRO A 44 1.46 -14.37 -2.31
C PRO A 44 1.99 -14.74 -0.91
N GLY A 45 1.45 -14.09 0.12
CA GLY A 45 1.90 -14.22 1.51
C GLY A 45 3.22 -13.49 1.81
N LYS A 46 3.84 -12.87 0.80
CA LYS A 46 5.12 -12.15 0.92
C LYS A 46 5.00 -10.67 0.52
N ALA A 47 4.48 -10.39 -0.66
CA ALA A 47 4.23 -9.02 -1.14
C ALA A 47 2.77 -8.56 -0.99
N TYR A 48 1.84 -9.50 -1.01
CA TYR A 48 0.43 -9.28 -0.84
C TYR A 48 -0.22 -10.53 -0.27
N HIS A 49 -1.43 -10.40 0.25
CA HIS A 49 -2.34 -11.51 0.47
C HIS A 49 -3.71 -11.11 -0.04
N ASP A 50 -4.23 -11.95 -0.92
CA ASP A 50 -5.61 -11.94 -1.37
C ASP A 50 -6.29 -13.21 -0.82
N VAL A 51 -7.55 -13.11 -0.38
CA VAL A 51 -8.23 -14.28 0.18
C VAL A 51 -8.75 -15.22 -0.91
N GLU A 52 -8.81 -14.74 -2.14
CA GLU A 52 -9.25 -15.47 -3.31
C GLU A 52 -8.03 -15.90 -4.14
N LYS A 53 -8.10 -17.10 -4.75
CA LYS A 53 -6.95 -17.63 -5.52
C LYS A 53 -6.82 -17.03 -6.91
N LYS A 54 -7.83 -16.29 -7.38
CA LYS A 54 -7.96 -15.81 -8.75
C LYS A 54 -8.26 -14.32 -8.71
N ASN A 55 -7.47 -13.53 -9.45
CA ASN A 55 -7.79 -12.14 -9.77
C ASN A 55 -9.08 -12.10 -10.62
N LEU A 56 -10.12 -11.50 -10.06
CA LEU A 56 -11.44 -11.26 -10.63
C LEU A 56 -11.51 -9.98 -11.48
N GLY A 57 -10.50 -9.12 -11.39
CA GLY A 57 -10.37 -7.88 -12.13
C GLY A 57 -9.66 -8.00 -13.49
N ALA A 58 -9.07 -6.89 -13.91
CA ALA A 58 -8.26 -6.75 -15.11
C ALA A 58 -6.89 -7.43 -14.97
N ASP A 59 -6.37 -7.89 -16.11
CA ASP A 59 -4.99 -8.36 -16.23
C ASP A 59 -4.00 -7.19 -16.32
N TYR A 60 -3.89 -6.41 -15.24
CA TYR A 60 -2.91 -5.33 -15.10
C TYR A 60 -1.53 -5.89 -14.70
N ARG A 61 -1.52 -6.90 -13.83
CA ARG A 61 -0.33 -7.61 -13.35
C ARG A 61 -0.52 -9.11 -13.61
N LYS A 62 0.06 -9.58 -14.73
CA LYS A 62 -0.01 -10.95 -15.30
C LYS A 62 0.19 -12.15 -14.37
N ALA A 63 0.55 -11.94 -13.10
CA ALA A 63 0.74 -12.99 -12.10
C ALA A 63 0.40 -12.48 -10.68
N THR A 64 -0.84 -12.06 -10.46
CA THR A 64 -1.32 -11.72 -9.11
C THR A 64 -2.72 -12.25 -8.83
N GLN A 65 -3.04 -12.38 -7.54
CA GLN A 65 -4.37 -12.68 -7.03
C GLN A 65 -5.15 -11.39 -6.73
N VAL A 66 -4.45 -10.29 -6.47
CA VAL A 66 -5.06 -8.99 -6.15
C VAL A 66 -6.00 -8.54 -7.27
N ASP A 67 -7.23 -8.24 -6.88
CA ASP A 67 -8.26 -7.71 -7.76
C ASP A 67 -7.98 -6.27 -8.16
N ILE A 68 -7.52 -6.10 -9.40
CA ILE A 68 -7.21 -4.78 -9.98
C ILE A 68 -8.31 -4.44 -10.98
N GLU A 69 -9.11 -3.44 -10.70
CA GLU A 69 -10.18 -3.05 -11.60
C GLU A 69 -9.67 -2.14 -12.73
N LYS A 70 -10.40 -2.14 -13.86
CA LYS A 70 -10.28 -1.10 -14.86
C LYS A 70 -11.39 -0.09 -14.61
N ARG A 71 -11.03 1.17 -14.37
CA ARG A 71 -11.98 2.25 -14.09
C ARG A 71 -11.54 3.54 -14.77
N SER A 72 -12.42 4.15 -15.56
CA SER A 72 -12.07 5.31 -16.40
C SER A 72 -11.89 6.61 -15.61
N ASP A 73 -12.42 6.65 -14.39
CA ASP A 73 -12.34 7.79 -13.47
C ASP A 73 -11.07 7.77 -12.59
N ALA A 74 -10.30 6.68 -12.58
CA ALA A 74 -9.05 6.60 -11.84
C ALA A 74 -7.90 7.31 -12.53
N SER A 75 -6.94 7.72 -11.71
CA SER A 75 -5.79 8.52 -12.10
C SER A 75 -4.90 7.91 -13.18
N ASN A 76 -4.89 6.57 -13.34
CA ASN A 76 -4.21 5.88 -14.44
C ASN A 76 -5.08 4.82 -15.15
N GLY A 77 -6.41 4.89 -14.96
CA GLY A 77 -7.37 3.93 -15.51
C GLY A 77 -7.56 2.64 -14.70
N HIS A 78 -6.89 2.50 -13.55
CA HIS A 78 -6.96 1.32 -12.69
C HIS A 78 -7.03 1.70 -11.20
N GLY A 79 -7.49 0.76 -10.38
CA GLY A 79 -7.45 0.83 -8.92
C GLY A 79 -7.53 -0.58 -8.34
N ILE A 80 -7.46 -0.71 -7.03
CA ILE A 80 -7.80 -1.98 -6.37
C ILE A 80 -9.28 -1.97 -6.02
N GLY A 81 -9.94 -3.11 -6.23
CA GLY A 81 -11.36 -3.32 -5.95
C GLY A 81 -11.59 -4.68 -5.32
N TRP A 82 -12.85 -5.07 -5.13
CA TRP A 82 -13.26 -6.36 -4.53
C TRP A 82 -12.60 -6.71 -3.18
N THR A 83 -12.01 -5.72 -2.52
CA THR A 83 -11.21 -5.87 -1.30
C THR A 83 -11.98 -6.57 -0.18
N ARG A 84 -11.37 -7.59 0.42
CA ARG A 84 -11.95 -8.41 1.49
C ARG A 84 -11.20 -8.29 2.80
N LYS A 85 -11.91 -8.55 3.90
CA LYS A 85 -11.32 -8.64 5.23
C LYS A 85 -10.21 -9.70 5.24
N GLY A 86 -9.06 -9.35 5.80
CA GLY A 86 -7.89 -10.21 5.92
C GLY A 86 -6.84 -9.99 4.83
N GLU A 87 -7.18 -9.29 3.75
CA GLU A 87 -6.25 -8.96 2.68
C GLU A 87 -5.26 -7.87 3.08
N TRP A 88 -4.11 -7.86 2.42
CA TRP A 88 -3.12 -6.81 2.60
C TRP A 88 -2.18 -6.65 1.41
N LEU A 89 -1.64 -5.44 1.26
CA LEU A 89 -0.72 -5.05 0.19
C LEU A 89 0.49 -4.32 0.79
N ASN A 90 1.71 -4.76 0.46
CA ASN A 90 2.93 -4.07 0.86
C ASN A 90 3.33 -3.01 -0.18
N TYR A 91 3.81 -1.86 0.28
CA TYR A 91 4.37 -0.79 -0.54
C TYR A 91 5.72 -0.40 0.02
N THR A 92 6.78 -0.64 -0.73
CA THR A 92 8.10 -0.13 -0.39
C THR A 92 8.21 1.35 -0.74
N VAL A 93 8.48 2.17 0.26
CA VAL A 93 8.52 3.63 0.16
C VAL A 93 9.87 4.19 0.62
N GLU A 94 10.20 5.38 0.11
CA GLU A 94 11.31 6.22 0.54
C GLU A 94 10.73 7.55 1.01
N VAL A 95 10.66 7.73 2.34
CA VAL A 95 10.18 8.94 3.00
C VAL A 95 11.34 9.95 3.02
N LYS A 96 11.21 11.05 2.27
CA LYS A 96 12.28 12.05 2.11
C LYS A 96 12.54 12.87 3.36
N GLU A 97 11.50 13.14 4.13
CA GLU A 97 11.54 13.98 5.33
C GLU A 97 10.65 13.36 6.41
N ALA A 98 11.07 13.42 7.68
CA ALA A 98 10.17 13.05 8.77
C ALA A 98 9.08 14.12 8.92
N GLY A 99 7.90 13.74 9.39
CA GLY A 99 6.84 14.70 9.66
C GLY A 99 5.45 14.08 9.76
N ALA A 100 4.46 14.95 9.93
CA ALA A 100 3.05 14.60 9.81
C ALA A 100 2.60 14.74 8.36
N TYR A 101 1.85 13.75 7.88
CA TYR A 101 1.33 13.68 6.53
C TYR A 101 -0.19 13.57 6.56
N THR A 102 -0.82 14.14 5.54
CA THR A 102 -2.19 13.81 5.15
C THR A 102 -2.13 12.83 3.99
N ILE A 103 -2.90 11.75 4.08
CA ILE A 103 -3.12 10.81 2.99
C ILE A 103 -4.42 11.21 2.28
N GLU A 104 -4.32 11.48 0.99
CA GLU A 104 -5.45 11.69 0.09
C GLU A 104 -5.70 10.40 -0.69
N MET A 105 -6.94 9.90 -0.66
CA MET A 105 -7.32 8.61 -1.25
C MET A 105 -8.66 8.76 -1.96
N PRO A 106 -8.71 8.77 -3.30
CA PRO A 106 -9.97 8.58 -4.01
C PRO A 106 -10.46 7.16 -3.75
N VAL A 107 -11.65 7.05 -3.18
CA VAL A 107 -12.28 5.78 -2.81
C VAL A 107 -13.68 5.68 -3.39
N ALA A 108 -14.19 4.46 -3.56
CA ALA A 108 -15.57 4.20 -4.00
C ALA A 108 -16.21 3.09 -3.15
N SER A 109 -17.51 3.24 -2.85
CA SER A 109 -18.32 2.17 -2.25
C SER A 109 -19.80 2.39 -2.56
N ASN A 110 -20.52 1.29 -2.80
CA ASN A 110 -21.98 1.26 -2.97
C ASN A 110 -22.66 0.84 -1.64
N LYS A 111 -22.95 1.82 -0.76
CA LYS A 111 -23.22 1.72 0.70
C LYS A 111 -21.98 2.03 1.55
N GLN A 112 -22.17 2.13 2.87
CA GLN A 112 -21.09 2.29 3.85
C GLN A 112 -20.00 1.25 3.61
N GLY A 113 -18.80 1.73 3.26
CA GLY A 113 -17.60 0.92 3.08
C GLY A 113 -17.03 0.40 4.40
N GLY A 114 -16.04 -0.46 4.25
CA GLY A 114 -15.34 -1.11 5.35
C GLY A 114 -14.25 -0.25 5.98
N ILE A 115 -13.40 -0.93 6.76
CA ILE A 115 -12.26 -0.33 7.46
C ILE A 115 -10.98 -0.97 6.94
N PHE A 116 -9.96 -0.13 6.77
CA PHE A 116 -8.58 -0.54 6.60
C PHE A 116 -7.66 0.34 7.46
N HIS A 117 -6.41 -0.07 7.62
CA HIS A 117 -5.36 0.76 8.20
C HIS A 117 -4.04 0.59 7.44
N LEU A 118 -3.09 1.48 7.73
CA LEU A 118 -1.71 1.33 7.28
C LEU A 118 -0.82 1.00 8.47
N GLU A 119 0.12 0.09 8.28
CA GLU A 119 1.11 -0.29 9.28
C GLU A 119 2.55 -0.26 8.73
N ILE A 120 3.51 -0.07 9.62
CA ILE A 120 4.94 -0.27 9.34
C ILE A 120 5.46 -1.28 10.36
N LYS A 121 5.97 -2.43 9.87
CA LYS A 121 6.48 -3.52 10.71
C LYS A 121 5.46 -4.02 11.76
N GLY A 122 4.20 -4.18 11.37
CA GLY A 122 3.13 -4.64 12.26
C GLY A 122 2.60 -3.58 13.25
N ARG A 123 3.10 -2.34 13.18
CA ARG A 123 2.61 -1.22 14.00
C ARG A 123 1.72 -0.34 13.15
N ASP A 124 0.45 -0.27 13.53
CA ASP A 124 -0.52 0.68 12.97
C ASP A 124 0.00 2.13 13.08
N ILE A 125 -0.07 2.87 11.98
CA ILE A 125 0.36 4.28 11.85
C ILE A 125 -0.80 5.25 11.55
N THR A 126 -2.02 4.74 11.35
CA THR A 126 -3.20 5.55 10.97
C THR A 126 -4.36 5.43 11.96
N GLY A 127 -4.47 4.32 12.69
CA GLY A 127 -5.76 3.90 13.22
C GLY A 127 -6.72 3.48 12.10
N PRO A 128 -7.99 3.23 12.43
CA PRO A 128 -8.98 2.78 11.45
C PRO A 128 -9.33 3.90 10.46
N ILE A 129 -9.26 3.58 9.17
CA ILE A 129 -9.74 4.42 8.07
C ILE A 129 -11.00 3.77 7.50
N ARG A 130 -12.14 4.43 7.66
CA ARG A 130 -13.42 3.96 7.12
C ARG A 130 -13.71 4.59 5.77
N ILE A 131 -14.00 3.77 4.77
CA ILE A 131 -14.47 4.24 3.45
C ILE A 131 -15.95 4.64 3.56
N PRO A 132 -16.35 5.88 3.20
CA PRO A 132 -17.75 6.31 3.26
C PRO A 132 -18.58 5.69 2.13
N ASP A 133 -19.90 5.82 2.22
CA ASP A 133 -20.77 5.60 1.07
C ASP A 133 -20.53 6.71 0.03
N THR A 134 -20.06 6.32 -1.16
CA THR A 134 -19.81 7.29 -2.25
C THR A 134 -21.00 7.45 -3.17
N GLY A 135 -22.05 6.64 -3.00
CA GLY A 135 -23.22 6.60 -3.87
C GLY A 135 -23.09 5.62 -5.04
N GLY A 136 -22.02 4.82 -5.09
CA GLY A 136 -21.82 3.78 -6.10
C GLY A 136 -20.36 3.53 -6.46
N TRP A 137 -20.08 2.33 -6.98
CA TRP A 137 -18.74 1.88 -7.39
C TRP A 137 -18.10 2.77 -8.48
N GLN A 138 -18.93 3.40 -9.30
CA GLN A 138 -18.49 4.28 -10.40
C GLN A 138 -18.34 5.75 -9.97
N ILE A 139 -18.29 6.02 -8.66
CA ILE A 139 -18.20 7.37 -8.11
C ILE A 139 -17.04 7.43 -7.11
N LEU A 140 -15.86 7.86 -7.57
CA LEU A 140 -14.75 8.18 -6.69
C LEU A 140 -15.05 9.46 -5.89
N LYS A 141 -14.81 9.39 -4.58
CA LYS A 141 -14.76 10.57 -3.70
C LYS A 141 -13.43 10.61 -2.98
N LEU A 142 -12.88 11.82 -2.84
CA LEU A 142 -11.62 12.03 -2.15
C LEU A 142 -11.80 11.92 -0.63
N LEU A 143 -11.15 10.93 -0.03
CA LEU A 143 -11.04 10.76 1.41
C LEU A 143 -9.69 11.34 1.89
N HIS A 144 -9.73 12.12 2.96
CA HIS A 144 -8.53 12.65 3.62
C HIS A 144 -8.35 12.01 4.99
N HIS A 145 -7.16 11.48 5.25
CA HIS A 145 -6.77 10.98 6.56
C HIS A 145 -5.52 11.74 7.04
N LYS A 146 -5.66 12.50 8.13
CA LYS A 146 -4.67 13.49 8.57
C LYS A 146 -3.76 12.95 9.68
N ASN A 147 -2.61 13.61 9.85
CA ASN A 147 -1.70 13.45 10.99
C ASN A 147 -0.99 12.09 11.07
N VAL A 148 -0.74 11.46 9.93
CA VAL A 148 0.07 10.23 9.84
C VAL A 148 1.54 10.58 10.03
N LYS A 149 2.14 10.11 11.12
CA LYS A 149 3.53 10.42 11.46
C LYS A 149 4.47 9.42 10.79
N LEU A 150 5.35 9.92 9.92
CA LEU A 150 6.36 9.11 9.23
C LEU A 150 7.77 9.58 9.61
N THR A 151 8.68 8.63 9.75
CA THR A 151 10.12 8.93 9.91
C THR A 151 10.80 8.92 8.55
N LYS A 152 11.82 9.75 8.37
CA LYS A 152 12.66 9.75 7.17
C LYS A 152 13.27 8.37 6.92
N GLY A 153 13.42 8.00 5.65
CA GLY A 153 14.11 6.81 5.19
C GLY A 153 13.19 5.79 4.52
N ARG A 154 13.74 4.61 4.29
CA ARG A 154 13.07 3.51 3.60
C ARG A 154 12.19 2.71 4.55
N HIS A 155 10.94 2.47 4.14
CA HIS A 155 9.96 1.66 4.88
C HIS A 155 9.21 0.72 3.95
N VAL A 156 8.59 -0.30 4.52
CA VAL A 156 7.48 -1.03 3.90
C VAL A 156 6.22 -0.62 4.64
N ILE A 157 5.33 0.09 3.96
CA ILE A 157 3.99 0.40 4.44
C ILE A 157 3.10 -0.75 3.97
N ARG A 158 2.38 -1.40 4.89
CA ARG A 158 1.34 -2.36 4.53
C ARG A 158 -0.03 -1.73 4.71
N VAL A 159 -0.88 -1.84 3.70
CA VAL A 159 -2.31 -1.55 3.79
C VAL A 159 -3.01 -2.85 4.17
N VAL A 160 -3.80 -2.85 5.24
CA VAL A 160 -4.48 -4.03 5.77
C VAL A 160 -5.99 -3.81 5.77
N MET A 161 -6.73 -4.76 5.21
CA MET A 161 -8.20 -4.73 5.11
C MET A 161 -8.82 -5.39 6.36
N ASP A 162 -9.40 -4.59 7.26
CA ASP A 162 -9.77 -5.05 8.61
C ASP A 162 -11.21 -5.55 8.73
N GLU A 163 -12.15 -4.82 8.11
CA GLU A 163 -13.59 -5.04 8.27
C GLU A 163 -14.31 -4.74 6.97
N GLN A 164 -15.13 -5.67 6.48
CA GLN A 164 -15.96 -5.44 5.28
C GLN A 164 -17.13 -4.48 5.58
N GLY A 165 -17.46 -3.65 4.61
CA GLY A 165 -18.63 -2.77 4.65
C GLY A 165 -19.94 -3.49 4.31
N LEU A 166 -21.04 -2.71 4.28
CA LEU A 166 -22.38 -3.21 3.99
C LEU A 166 -22.58 -3.67 2.53
N SER A 167 -21.60 -3.41 1.69
CA SER A 167 -21.53 -3.82 0.29
C SER A 167 -20.74 -5.12 0.10
N GLY A 168 -20.19 -5.70 1.17
CA GLY A 168 -19.35 -6.90 1.14
C GLY A 168 -17.89 -6.64 0.77
N SER A 169 -17.49 -5.40 0.53
CA SER A 169 -16.10 -5.00 0.26
C SER A 169 -15.63 -3.97 1.28
N ILE A 170 -14.32 -3.76 1.44
CA ILE A 170 -13.81 -2.56 2.13
C ILE A 170 -14.15 -1.34 1.27
N GLY A 171 -13.88 -1.43 -0.02
CA GLY A 171 -14.13 -0.39 -1.02
C GLY A 171 -13.07 -0.41 -2.11
N ASP A 172 -13.31 0.36 -3.16
CA ASP A 172 -12.32 0.58 -4.21
C ASP A 172 -11.38 1.70 -3.79
N ILE A 173 -10.10 1.60 -4.18
CA ILE A 173 -9.07 2.60 -3.89
C ILE A 173 -8.23 2.84 -5.16
N ASP A 174 -8.17 4.08 -5.63
CA ASP A 174 -7.35 4.49 -6.80
C ASP A 174 -5.87 4.61 -6.39
N TYR A 175 -5.57 5.50 -5.45
CA TYR A 175 -4.20 5.75 -5.00
C TYR A 175 -4.12 6.21 -3.55
N PHE A 176 -2.90 6.21 -3.02
CA PHE A 176 -2.52 6.88 -1.77
C PHE A 176 -1.58 8.04 -2.08
N LYS A 177 -1.98 9.27 -1.80
CA LYS A 177 -1.13 10.46 -1.97
C LYS A 177 -0.78 11.05 -0.62
N PHE A 178 0.50 10.98 -0.28
CA PHE A 178 1.05 11.54 0.96
C PHE A 178 1.46 12.99 0.72
N VAL A 179 0.76 13.91 1.37
CA VAL A 179 1.05 15.34 1.39
C VAL A 179 1.63 15.68 2.75
N LYS A 180 2.85 16.24 2.79
CA LYS A 180 3.43 16.70 4.05
C LYS A 180 2.58 17.87 4.56
N ASN A 181 2.14 17.80 5.81
CA ASN A 181 1.44 18.92 6.42
C ASN A 181 2.40 20.11 6.51
N SER A 182 1.91 21.32 6.23
CA SER A 182 2.65 22.54 6.57
C SER A 182 2.85 22.57 8.08
N GLU A 183 4.05 22.93 8.52
CA GLU A 183 4.33 23.26 9.92
C GLU A 183 3.53 24.49 10.37
#